data_AF-A0A9E1UW21-F1
#
_entry.id   AF-A0A9E1UW21-F1
#
_cell.length_a   1.000
_cell.length_b   1.000
_cell.length_c   1.000
_cell.angle_alpha   90.00
_cell.angle_beta   90.00
_cell.angle_gamma   90.00
#
_symmetry.space_group_name_H-M   'P 1'
#
loop_
_entity.id
_entity.type
_entity.pdbx_description
1 polymer ?
#
loop_
_entity_poly.entity_id
_entity_poly.type
_entity_poly.pdbx_seq_one_letter_code
_entity_poly.pdbx_strand_id
1 'polypeptide(L)'
;GPRPPDPTPGDAGLQFVLDKPVTTSRIRFVSTDAGPVRVMELRAFPPSQQGYPSVFPNHMEAQPDVPNLATRAKVEASSTLGRYTPEMAIDGKLDTNSRWLSARTVGPHHLSLDFRKPQAVGCLQFISGWEDNKVWTGIVDDFRLDYWDGDNWLPIPGASRKAIQGEKPVAEPTHNLAKEFHIYALEWNEKELIYLFDGKVIRRMRNGICHGPAPVWLSLAIIKWAGAVTDAIDGASMDVDYVRVWQRKPQ
;
A
#
# COMPACT_ATOMS: atom_id res chain seq x y z
N GLY A 1 -26.28 -4.69 -25.00
CA GLY A 1 -25.39 -5.87 -24.93
C GLY A 1 -25.91 -6.82 -23.86
N PRO A 2 -25.48 -8.10 -23.84
CA PRO A 2 -25.85 -9.03 -22.77
C PRO A 2 -25.35 -8.50 -21.42
N ARG A 3 -26.14 -8.74 -20.37
CA ARG A 3 -25.77 -8.41 -18.98
C ARG A 3 -24.50 -9.20 -18.61
N PRO A 4 -23.48 -8.57 -18.02
CA PRO A 4 -22.32 -9.31 -17.52
C PRO A 4 -22.74 -10.37 -16.48
N PRO A 5 -21.99 -11.48 -16.35
CA PRO A 5 -22.28 -12.50 -15.36
C PRO A 5 -22.29 -11.90 -13.95
N ASP A 6 -23.15 -12.42 -13.08
CA ASP A 6 -23.22 -11.96 -11.69
C ASP A 6 -21.92 -12.32 -10.94
N PRO A 7 -21.41 -11.45 -10.05
CA PRO A 7 -20.18 -11.69 -9.31
C PRO A 7 -20.25 -12.94 -8.43
N THR A 8 -19.16 -13.68 -8.38
CA THR A 8 -19.02 -14.92 -7.60
C THR A 8 -18.39 -14.66 -6.23
N PRO A 9 -18.47 -15.61 -5.27
CA PRO A 9 -17.74 -15.52 -4.01
C PRO A 9 -16.22 -15.32 -4.22
N GLY A 10 -15.63 -15.91 -5.26
CA GLY A 10 -14.20 -15.71 -5.59
C GLY A 10 -13.86 -14.27 -5.98
N ASP A 11 -14.84 -13.50 -6.45
CA ASP A 11 -14.68 -12.07 -6.71
C ASP A 11 -14.77 -11.26 -5.41
N ALA A 12 -15.54 -11.71 -4.43
CA ALA A 12 -15.71 -11.00 -3.16
C ALA A 12 -14.57 -11.25 -2.17
N GLY A 13 -14.00 -12.45 -2.17
CA GLY A 13 -12.98 -12.90 -1.23
C GLY A 13 -11.66 -13.23 -1.90
N LEU A 14 -10.57 -12.67 -1.37
CA LEU A 14 -9.22 -12.82 -1.87
C LEU A 14 -8.28 -13.32 -0.78
N GLN A 15 -7.28 -14.10 -1.20
CA GLN A 15 -6.21 -14.57 -0.34
C GLN A 15 -4.86 -14.15 -0.91
N PHE A 16 -4.00 -13.63 -0.04
CA PHE A 16 -2.66 -13.17 -0.35
C PHE A 16 -1.66 -13.88 0.56
N VAL A 17 -1.11 -14.99 0.08
CA VAL A 17 0.01 -15.67 0.77
C VAL A 17 1.29 -14.94 0.39
N LEU A 18 2.06 -14.52 1.39
CA LEU A 18 3.25 -13.72 1.17
C LEU A 18 4.48 -14.62 0.97
N ASP A 19 5.19 -14.44 -0.14
CA ASP A 19 6.46 -15.14 -0.40
C ASP A 19 7.49 -14.88 0.72
N LYS A 20 7.45 -13.67 1.28
CA LYS A 20 8.22 -13.26 2.46
C LYS A 20 7.28 -12.68 3.50
N PRO A 21 7.21 -13.25 4.71
CA PRO A 21 6.46 -12.66 5.80
C PRO A 21 6.87 -11.21 6.07
N VAL A 22 5.89 -10.39 6.39
CA VAL A 22 6.09 -9.01 6.80
C VAL A 22 5.93 -8.92 8.31
N THR A 23 6.93 -8.37 9.00
CA THR A 23 6.82 -8.05 10.43
C THR A 23 6.38 -6.60 10.57
N THR A 24 5.20 -6.36 11.13
CA THR A 24 4.61 -5.02 11.24
C THR A 24 3.75 -4.89 12.50
N SER A 25 3.65 -3.69 13.06
CA SER A 25 2.66 -3.36 14.08
C SER A 25 1.30 -2.96 13.49
N ARG A 26 1.24 -2.57 12.21
CA ARG A 26 0.01 -2.09 11.57
C ARG A 26 -0.15 -2.55 10.13
N ILE A 27 -1.41 -2.73 9.73
CA ILE A 27 -1.82 -2.99 8.35
C ILE A 27 -2.97 -2.04 8.03
N ARG A 28 -3.07 -1.57 6.79
CA ARG A 28 -4.24 -0.82 6.34
C ARG A 28 -4.74 -1.33 5.00
N PHE A 29 -6.05 -1.27 4.84
CA PHE A 29 -6.74 -1.29 3.56
C PHE A 29 -6.90 0.16 3.07
N VAL A 30 -6.69 0.38 1.77
CA VAL A 30 -6.93 1.66 1.08
C VAL A 30 -7.68 1.38 -0.22
N SER A 31 -8.71 2.17 -0.51
CA SER A 31 -9.46 2.12 -1.77
C SER A 31 -9.84 3.51 -2.26
N THR A 32 -9.84 3.67 -3.57
CA THR A 32 -10.17 4.88 -4.33
C THR A 32 -11.52 4.74 -5.05
N ASP A 33 -12.26 3.66 -4.81
CA ASP A 33 -13.59 3.44 -5.37
C ASP A 33 -14.45 4.69 -5.15
N ALA A 34 -15.12 5.16 -6.20
CA ALA A 34 -15.85 6.44 -6.19
C ALA A 34 -17.10 6.44 -5.26
N GLY A 35 -17.48 5.27 -4.75
CA GLY A 35 -18.63 5.07 -3.88
C GLY A 35 -18.25 4.43 -2.55
N PRO A 36 -19.21 4.29 -1.62
CA PRO A 36 -18.93 3.72 -0.31
C PRO A 36 -18.44 2.27 -0.43
N VAL A 37 -17.32 1.98 0.23
CA VAL A 37 -16.70 0.66 0.26
C VAL A 37 -17.26 -0.18 1.40
N ARG A 38 -17.30 -1.50 1.17
CA ARG A 38 -17.74 -2.50 2.15
C ARG A 38 -16.62 -3.49 2.37
N VAL A 39 -16.18 -3.61 3.62
CA VAL A 39 -15.24 -4.65 4.03
C VAL A 39 -15.99 -5.56 4.98
N MET A 40 -16.30 -6.76 4.51
CA MET A 40 -16.91 -7.80 5.34
C MET A 40 -15.90 -8.30 6.36
N GLU A 41 -14.69 -8.63 5.90
CA GLU A 41 -13.66 -9.15 6.79
C GLU A 41 -12.27 -8.89 6.22
N LEU A 42 -11.35 -8.42 7.07
CA LEU A 42 -9.92 -8.33 6.83
C LEU A 42 -9.20 -9.19 7.87
N ARG A 43 -8.61 -10.30 7.42
CA ARG A 43 -7.89 -11.24 8.27
C ARG A 43 -6.41 -11.18 8.01
N ALA A 44 -5.64 -11.33 9.07
CA ALA A 44 -4.18 -11.45 9.01
C ALA A 44 -3.75 -12.68 9.79
N PHE A 45 -2.88 -13.50 9.20
CA PHE A 45 -2.42 -14.75 9.80
C PHE A 45 -0.89 -14.77 9.91
N PRO A 46 -0.32 -15.35 10.97
CA PRO A 46 1.11 -15.59 11.06
C PRO A 46 1.58 -16.59 9.98
N PRO A 47 2.87 -16.63 9.63
CA PRO A 47 3.41 -17.64 8.73
C PRO A 47 3.06 -19.05 9.20
N SER A 48 2.48 -19.86 8.30
CA SER A 48 2.01 -21.21 8.62
C SER A 48 2.59 -22.25 7.65
N GLN A 49 3.06 -23.36 8.20
CA GLN A 49 3.46 -24.55 7.44
C GLN A 49 2.28 -25.50 7.16
N GLN A 50 1.15 -25.30 7.85
CA GLN A 50 -0.05 -26.14 7.72
C GLN A 50 -1.06 -25.55 6.71
N GLY A 51 -0.70 -24.46 6.03
CA GLY A 51 -1.61 -23.68 5.20
C GLY A 51 -2.44 -22.68 6.00
N TYR A 52 -3.46 -22.11 5.36
CA TYR A 52 -4.34 -21.09 5.91
C TYR A 52 -5.81 -21.53 5.77
N PRO A 53 -6.72 -21.09 6.66
CA PRO A 53 -8.14 -21.33 6.51
C PRO A 53 -8.65 -20.90 5.13
N SER A 54 -9.65 -21.57 4.56
CA SER A 54 -10.31 -21.10 3.35
C SER A 54 -10.96 -19.73 3.56
N VAL A 55 -10.97 -18.89 2.53
CA VAL A 55 -11.57 -17.53 2.58
C VAL A 55 -13.05 -17.62 2.99
N PHE A 56 -13.78 -18.56 2.38
CA PHE A 56 -15.13 -18.96 2.77
C PHE A 56 -15.08 -20.42 3.24
N PRO A 57 -14.84 -20.68 4.54
CA PRO A 57 -14.71 -22.03 5.06
C PRO A 57 -16.05 -22.77 5.03
N ASN A 58 -16.02 -24.01 4.58
CA ASN A 58 -17.14 -24.93 4.69
C ASN A 58 -17.08 -25.64 6.06
N HIS A 59 -18.21 -25.73 6.76
CA HIS A 59 -18.31 -26.40 8.06
C HIS A 59 -17.95 -27.89 8.04
N MET A 60 -17.96 -28.52 6.85
CA MET A 60 -17.56 -29.92 6.67
C MET A 60 -16.05 -30.10 6.45
N GLU A 61 -15.29 -29.02 6.22
CA GLU A 61 -13.87 -29.08 5.90
C GLU A 61 -13.02 -28.71 7.11
N ALA A 62 -12.08 -29.59 7.47
CA ALA A 62 -11.07 -29.28 8.47
C ALA A 62 -10.23 -28.07 8.02
N GLN A 63 -10.16 -27.04 8.88
CA GLN A 63 -9.38 -25.84 8.62
C GLN A 63 -8.05 -25.89 9.37
N PRO A 64 -6.95 -25.35 8.80
CA PRO A 64 -5.71 -25.15 9.54
C PRO A 64 -5.95 -24.31 10.81
N ASP A 65 -5.38 -24.75 11.93
CA ASP A 65 -5.48 -24.04 13.21
C ASP A 65 -4.46 -22.89 13.26
N VAL A 66 -4.81 -21.79 12.60
CA VAL A 66 -3.97 -20.59 12.50
C VAL A 66 -4.76 -19.38 13.03
N PRO A 67 -4.26 -18.66 14.05
CA PRO A 67 -5.03 -17.59 14.67
C PRO A 67 -5.16 -16.37 13.75
N ASN A 68 -6.38 -15.83 13.61
CA ASN A 68 -6.60 -14.54 12.97
C ASN A 68 -6.14 -13.41 13.89
N LEU A 69 -5.00 -12.80 13.58
CA LEU A 69 -4.38 -11.71 14.31
C LEU A 69 -5.24 -10.44 14.31
N ALA A 70 -6.07 -10.24 13.29
CA ALA A 70 -6.92 -9.06 13.13
C ALA A 70 -7.95 -8.91 14.26
N THR A 71 -8.49 -10.03 14.76
CA THR A 71 -9.50 -10.05 15.85
C THR A 71 -9.06 -9.41 17.17
N ARG A 72 -7.76 -9.17 17.34
CA ARG A 72 -7.16 -8.58 18.55
C ARG A 72 -6.61 -7.17 18.32
N ALA A 73 -6.71 -6.68 17.08
CA ALA A 73 -6.23 -5.36 16.69
C ALA A 73 -7.18 -4.27 17.17
N LYS A 74 -6.64 -3.08 17.44
CA LYS A 74 -7.44 -1.86 17.44
C LYS A 74 -7.69 -1.49 15.98
N VAL A 75 -8.90 -1.09 15.62
CA VAL A 75 -9.24 -0.71 14.25
C VAL A 75 -9.70 0.75 14.18
N GLU A 76 -9.31 1.44 13.12
CA GLU A 76 -9.73 2.80 12.81
C GLU A 76 -10.10 2.87 11.33
N ALA A 77 -11.09 3.67 10.98
CA ALA A 77 -11.52 3.86 9.60
C ALA A 77 -11.66 5.34 9.26
N SER A 78 -11.45 5.65 7.99
CA SER A 78 -11.66 6.98 7.40
C SER A 78 -13.03 7.58 7.73
N SER A 79 -14.06 6.74 7.74
CA SER A 79 -15.44 7.10 7.98
C SER A 79 -16.29 5.85 8.22
N THR A 80 -17.49 6.05 8.77
CA THR A 80 -18.45 4.97 9.02
C THR A 80 -19.84 5.44 8.62
N LEU A 81 -20.63 4.55 8.00
CA LEU A 81 -22.02 4.80 7.68
C LEU A 81 -22.95 3.88 8.47
N GLY A 82 -23.79 4.50 9.31
CA GLY A 82 -24.81 3.80 10.08
C GLY A 82 -24.21 2.86 11.11
N ARG A 83 -24.77 1.65 11.22
CA ARG A 83 -24.39 0.64 12.24
C ARG A 83 -23.18 -0.22 11.86
N TYR A 84 -22.61 -0.03 10.68
CA TYR A 84 -21.60 -0.89 10.07
C TYR A 84 -20.19 -0.41 10.43
N THR A 85 -19.79 -0.62 11.69
CA THR A 85 -18.57 -0.05 12.28
C THR A 85 -17.31 -0.76 11.80
N PRO A 86 -16.12 -0.13 11.89
CA PRO A 86 -14.85 -0.76 11.49
C PRO A 86 -14.55 -2.07 12.22
N GLU A 87 -15.01 -2.25 13.46
CA GLU A 87 -14.81 -3.47 14.25
C GLU A 87 -15.47 -4.69 13.60
N MET A 88 -16.59 -4.48 12.89
CA MET A 88 -17.27 -5.57 12.17
C MET A 88 -16.44 -6.14 11.02
N ALA A 89 -15.43 -5.40 10.52
CA ALA A 89 -14.53 -5.89 9.48
C ALA A 89 -13.40 -6.77 10.03
N ILE A 90 -13.30 -6.95 11.35
CA ILE A 90 -12.24 -7.74 12.00
C ILE A 90 -12.78 -8.65 13.10
N ASP A 91 -14.09 -8.88 13.17
CA ASP A 91 -14.72 -9.61 14.27
C ASP A 91 -14.79 -11.13 14.05
N GLY A 92 -14.28 -11.61 12.92
CA GLY A 92 -14.24 -13.02 12.55
C GLY A 92 -15.55 -13.56 11.97
N LYS A 93 -16.57 -12.72 11.76
CA LYS A 93 -17.87 -13.14 11.23
C LYS A 93 -17.98 -12.89 9.73
N LEU A 94 -18.15 -13.98 8.98
CA LEU A 94 -18.48 -13.93 7.56
C LEU A 94 -19.99 -13.81 7.35
N ASP A 95 -20.53 -12.65 7.67
CA ASP A 95 -21.96 -12.37 7.57
C ASP A 95 -22.17 -11.05 6.84
N THR A 96 -23.13 -11.02 5.91
CA THR A 96 -23.53 -9.78 5.22
C THR A 96 -23.79 -8.64 6.21
N ASN A 97 -24.41 -8.90 7.36
CA ASN A 97 -24.70 -7.89 8.38
C ASN A 97 -23.52 -7.54 9.29
N SER A 98 -22.41 -8.29 9.23
CA SER A 98 -21.14 -7.99 9.90
C SER A 98 -20.13 -7.49 8.88
N ARG A 99 -20.12 -6.18 8.67
CA ARG A 99 -19.19 -5.52 7.75
C ARG A 99 -18.98 -4.07 8.16
N TRP A 100 -17.82 -3.52 7.82
CA TRP A 100 -17.63 -2.08 7.78
C TRP A 100 -18.23 -1.49 6.51
N LEU A 101 -18.82 -0.30 6.63
CA LEU A 101 -19.31 0.51 5.50
C LEU A 101 -18.78 1.94 5.64
N SER A 102 -18.04 2.43 4.65
CA SER A 102 -17.58 3.83 4.63
C SER A 102 -18.74 4.81 4.37
N ALA A 103 -18.52 6.08 4.70
CA ALA A 103 -19.43 7.16 4.33
C ALA A 103 -19.47 7.34 2.80
N ARG A 104 -20.53 8.00 2.32
CA ARG A 104 -20.74 8.31 0.89
C ARG A 104 -19.96 9.57 0.51
N THR A 105 -18.63 9.51 0.61
CA THR A 105 -17.71 10.59 0.28
C THR A 105 -16.81 10.19 -0.87
N VAL A 106 -16.23 11.17 -1.56
CA VAL A 106 -15.14 10.91 -2.51
C VAL A 106 -13.91 10.45 -1.69
N GLY A 107 -13.25 9.38 -2.14
CA GLY A 107 -12.16 8.71 -1.42
C GLY A 107 -10.89 9.55 -1.21
N PRO A 108 -9.79 8.96 -0.69
CA PRO A 108 -9.62 7.53 -0.43
C PRO A 108 -10.31 7.05 0.86
N HIS A 109 -10.90 5.87 0.80
CA HIS A 109 -11.41 5.15 1.97
C HIS A 109 -10.31 4.27 2.55
N HIS A 110 -10.10 4.36 3.86
CA HIS A 110 -9.12 3.51 4.55
C HIS A 110 -9.70 2.85 5.80
N LEU A 111 -9.15 1.68 6.14
CA LEU A 111 -9.37 0.94 7.37
C LEU A 111 -8.02 0.38 7.86
N SER A 112 -7.61 0.76 9.06
CA SER A 112 -6.29 0.51 9.63
C SER A 112 -6.40 -0.35 10.88
N LEU A 113 -5.58 -1.39 10.96
CA LEU A 113 -5.43 -2.30 12.11
C LEU A 113 -4.12 -1.97 12.83
N ASP A 114 -4.18 -1.80 14.14
CA ASP A 114 -3.03 -1.69 15.03
C ASP A 114 -2.96 -2.91 15.95
N PHE A 115 -1.95 -3.76 15.75
CA PHE A 115 -1.70 -4.96 16.53
C PHE A 115 -1.08 -4.68 17.91
N ARG A 116 -0.80 -3.41 18.23
CA ARG A 116 -0.12 -2.90 19.45
C ARG A 116 1.33 -3.31 19.62
N LYS A 117 1.73 -4.43 19.02
CA LYS A 117 3.11 -4.92 18.98
C LYS A 117 3.38 -5.56 17.62
N PRO A 118 4.62 -5.54 17.12
CA PRO A 118 4.96 -6.16 15.85
C PRO A 118 4.49 -7.63 15.78
N GLN A 119 3.76 -7.97 14.73
CA GLN A 119 3.35 -9.32 14.38
C GLN A 119 4.01 -9.71 13.06
N ALA A 120 4.48 -10.96 12.97
CA ALA A 120 4.83 -11.55 11.69
C ALA A 120 3.53 -11.94 10.98
N VAL A 121 3.33 -11.47 9.76
CA VAL A 121 2.16 -11.75 8.91
C VAL A 121 2.65 -12.53 7.70
N GLY A 122 2.11 -13.72 7.49
CA GLY A 122 2.43 -14.59 6.35
C GLY A 122 1.30 -14.71 5.33
N CYS A 123 0.06 -14.34 5.71
CA CYS A 123 -1.08 -14.34 4.83
C CYS A 123 -2.10 -13.28 5.23
N LEU A 124 -2.74 -12.67 4.23
CA LEU A 124 -3.90 -11.81 4.38
C LEU A 124 -5.08 -12.40 3.62
N GLN A 125 -6.27 -12.29 4.20
CA GLN A 125 -7.51 -12.51 3.49
C GLN A 125 -8.37 -11.26 3.54
N PHE A 126 -8.97 -10.93 2.42
CA PHE A 126 -9.78 -9.74 2.25
C PHE A 126 -11.11 -10.11 1.62
N ILE A 127 -12.21 -9.80 2.30
CA ILE A 127 -13.56 -10.08 1.86
C ILE A 127 -14.34 -8.78 1.82
N SER A 128 -14.89 -8.45 0.67
CA SER A 128 -15.54 -7.18 0.40
C SER A 128 -16.92 -7.33 -0.20
N GLY A 129 -17.71 -6.27 -0.09
CA GLY A 129 -19.10 -6.29 -0.53
C GLY A 129 -20.04 -6.96 0.47
N TRP A 130 -21.18 -7.39 -0.05
CA TRP A 130 -22.20 -8.10 0.69
C TRP A 130 -22.93 -9.08 -0.23
N GLU A 131 -23.45 -10.15 0.35
CA GLU A 131 -24.22 -11.16 -0.36
C GLU A 131 -25.72 -10.97 -0.08
N ASP A 132 -26.52 -11.00 -1.14
CA ASP A 132 -27.97 -11.13 -1.10
C ASP A 132 -28.41 -12.24 -2.04
N ASN A 133 -29.13 -13.25 -1.54
CA ASN A 133 -29.63 -14.36 -2.34
C ASN A 133 -28.57 -14.98 -3.28
N LYS A 134 -27.35 -15.23 -2.78
CA LYS A 134 -26.19 -15.76 -3.52
C LYS A 134 -25.58 -14.83 -4.57
N VAL A 135 -25.99 -13.57 -4.60
CA VAL A 135 -25.43 -12.54 -5.47
C VAL A 135 -24.57 -11.59 -4.64
N TRP A 136 -23.29 -11.49 -4.98
CA TRP A 136 -22.39 -10.53 -4.35
C TRP A 136 -22.50 -9.16 -5.01
N THR A 137 -22.62 -8.12 -4.18
CA THR A 137 -22.77 -6.72 -4.62
C THR A 137 -21.85 -5.80 -3.82
N GLY A 138 -21.41 -4.70 -4.44
CA GLY A 138 -20.58 -3.70 -3.77
C GLY A 138 -19.20 -4.23 -3.37
N ILE A 139 -18.71 -5.24 -4.10
CA ILE A 139 -17.33 -5.73 -4.04
C ILE A 139 -16.40 -4.57 -4.35
N VAL A 140 -15.34 -4.42 -3.56
CA VAL A 140 -14.33 -3.39 -3.78
C VAL A 140 -13.47 -3.76 -4.98
N ASP A 141 -13.29 -2.81 -5.89
CA ASP A 141 -12.69 -3.06 -7.19
C ASP A 141 -11.24 -2.53 -7.27
N ASP A 142 -11.00 -1.30 -6.80
CA ASP A 142 -9.67 -0.70 -6.68
C ASP A 142 -9.24 -0.63 -5.21
N PHE A 143 -8.27 -1.46 -4.84
CA PHE A 143 -7.69 -1.43 -3.50
C PHE A 143 -6.25 -1.91 -3.43
N ARG A 144 -5.59 -1.54 -2.32
CA ARG A 144 -4.30 -2.05 -1.89
C ARG A 144 -4.27 -2.27 -0.38
N LEU A 145 -3.55 -3.30 0.06
CA LEU A 145 -3.18 -3.48 1.46
C LEU A 145 -1.73 -3.00 1.66
N ASP A 146 -1.54 -2.16 2.67
CA ASP A 146 -0.24 -1.62 3.07
C ASP A 146 0.13 -2.12 4.47
N TYR A 147 1.42 -2.19 4.77
CA TYR A 147 1.97 -2.43 6.10
C TYR A 147 2.80 -1.23 6.57
N TRP A 148 2.90 -1.09 7.89
CA TRP A 148 3.76 -0.08 8.51
C TRP A 148 5.17 -0.64 8.75
N ASP A 149 6.20 -0.01 8.18
CA ASP A 149 7.59 -0.47 8.37
C ASP A 149 8.26 0.07 9.65
N GLY A 150 7.52 0.84 10.45
CA GLY A 150 8.03 1.60 11.60
C GLY A 150 7.89 3.10 11.37
N ASP A 151 7.96 3.48 10.10
CA ASP A 151 7.94 4.84 9.62
C ASP A 151 6.88 4.99 8.52
N ASN A 152 6.98 4.30 7.40
CA ASN A 152 6.14 4.50 6.24
C ASN A 152 5.10 3.38 6.09
N TRP A 153 3.98 3.76 5.46
CA TRP A 153 3.08 2.79 4.85
C TRP A 153 3.67 2.31 3.52
N LEU A 154 4.05 1.04 3.48
CA LEU A 154 4.57 0.37 2.29
C LEU A 154 3.54 -0.63 1.76
N PRO A 155 3.44 -0.80 0.44
CA PRO A 155 2.53 -1.79 -0.14
C PRO A 155 2.95 -3.20 0.27
N ILE A 156 1.99 -4.04 0.63
CA ILE A 156 2.22 -5.47 0.79
C ILE A 156 2.27 -6.10 -0.61
N PRO A 157 3.40 -6.69 -1.03
CA PRO A 157 3.55 -7.19 -2.39
C PRO A 157 2.43 -8.16 -2.79
N GLY A 158 1.76 -7.87 -3.90
CA GLY A 158 0.68 -8.71 -4.45
C GLY A 158 -0.69 -8.54 -3.77
N ALA A 159 -0.79 -7.82 -2.65
CA ALA A 159 -2.03 -7.65 -1.91
C ALA A 159 -2.88 -6.47 -2.40
N SER A 160 -3.36 -6.56 -3.65
CA SER A 160 -4.12 -5.50 -4.32
C SER A 160 -5.02 -6.03 -5.44
N ARG A 161 -6.08 -5.31 -5.80
CA ARG A 161 -6.88 -5.52 -7.03
C ARG A 161 -7.03 -4.19 -7.77
N LYS A 162 -6.95 -4.25 -9.11
CA LYS A 162 -6.84 -3.09 -10.01
C LYS A 162 -5.83 -2.05 -9.49
N ALA A 163 -4.78 -2.59 -8.86
CA ALA A 163 -3.80 -1.89 -8.04
C ALA A 163 -3.63 -0.46 -8.55
N ILE A 164 -4.03 0.51 -7.73
CA ILE A 164 -3.77 1.93 -7.93
C ILE A 164 -2.45 2.14 -8.71
N GLN A 165 -2.54 2.24 -10.03
CA GLN A 165 -1.45 2.65 -10.90
C GLN A 165 -1.54 4.17 -10.94
N GLY A 166 -1.08 4.83 -9.86
CA GLY A 166 -1.18 6.29 -9.80
C GLY A 166 -0.87 6.91 -8.44
N GLU A 167 -1.23 6.25 -7.36
CA GLU A 167 -0.71 6.57 -6.03
C GLU A 167 0.62 5.84 -5.84
N LYS A 168 1.71 6.57 -6.07
CA LYS A 168 2.92 6.38 -5.25
C LYS A 168 2.44 6.23 -3.80
N PRO A 169 3.01 5.32 -3.00
CA PRO A 169 2.70 5.25 -1.58
C PRO A 169 2.63 6.68 -1.06
N VAL A 170 1.51 7.04 -0.42
CA VAL A 170 1.49 8.24 0.41
C VAL A 170 2.46 7.92 1.54
N ALA A 171 3.73 8.17 1.25
CA ALA A 171 4.65 8.66 2.23
C ALA A 171 3.93 9.89 2.79
N GLU A 172 3.22 9.71 3.90
CA GLU A 172 3.44 10.64 4.99
C GLU A 172 4.96 10.57 5.18
N PRO A 173 5.70 11.58 4.70
CA PRO A 173 7.13 11.43 4.61
C PRO A 173 7.61 11.36 6.05
N THR A 174 8.04 10.18 6.48
CA THR A 174 8.52 10.02 7.85
C THR A 174 9.76 10.83 8.13
N HIS A 175 10.42 11.26 7.07
CA HIS A 175 11.15 12.50 7.02
C HIS A 175 10.67 13.28 5.81
N ASN A 176 9.93 14.37 6.04
CA ASN A 176 9.75 15.37 4.99
C ASN A 176 11.14 15.88 4.59
N LEU A 177 11.67 15.37 3.50
CA LEU A 177 12.99 15.74 2.97
C LEU A 177 13.08 17.24 2.63
N ALA A 178 11.96 17.95 2.56
CA ALA A 178 11.95 19.41 2.41
C ALA A 178 12.24 20.16 3.72
N LYS A 179 12.32 19.48 4.87
CA LYS A 179 12.61 20.11 6.17
C LYS A 179 14.11 20.19 6.49
N GLU A 180 14.96 19.47 5.76
CA GLU A 180 16.39 19.39 6.02
C GLU A 180 17.19 19.44 4.71
N PHE A 181 18.48 19.81 4.80
CA PHE A 181 19.39 19.71 3.66
C PHE A 181 19.92 18.28 3.52
N HIS A 182 19.84 17.73 2.32
CA HIS A 182 20.36 16.41 1.97
C HIS A 182 21.43 16.49 0.89
N ILE A 183 22.34 15.52 0.86
CA ILE A 183 23.38 15.40 -0.15
C ILE A 183 22.98 14.38 -1.20
N TYR A 184 22.67 14.85 -2.40
CA TYR A 184 22.54 14.03 -3.60
C TYR A 184 23.86 14.03 -4.36
N ALA A 185 24.41 12.84 -4.63
CA ALA A 185 25.66 12.71 -5.38
C ALA A 185 25.56 11.67 -6.50
N LEU A 186 26.30 11.92 -7.57
CA LEU A 186 26.49 11.01 -8.69
C LEU A 186 28.00 10.82 -8.90
N GLU A 187 28.50 9.62 -8.64
CA GLU A 187 29.79 9.20 -9.16
C GLU A 187 29.59 8.68 -10.59
N TRP A 188 30.08 9.46 -11.54
CA TRP A 188 30.04 9.16 -12.96
C TRP A 188 31.43 8.75 -13.44
N ASN A 189 31.52 7.55 -14.01
CA ASN A 189 32.72 7.07 -14.68
C ASN A 189 32.37 6.39 -16.01
N GLU A 190 33.40 5.95 -16.74
CA GLU A 190 33.25 5.33 -18.06
C GLU A 190 32.37 4.07 -18.05
N LYS A 191 32.35 3.32 -16.94
CA LYS A 191 31.66 2.03 -16.83
C LYS A 191 30.29 2.14 -16.17
N GLU A 192 30.14 3.00 -15.18
CA GLU A 192 28.94 3.07 -14.35
C GLU A 192 28.56 4.49 -13.88
N LEU A 193 27.28 4.63 -13.57
CA LEU A 193 26.66 5.75 -12.88
C LEU A 193 26.22 5.25 -11.49
N ILE A 194 26.83 5.79 -10.44
CA ILE A 194 26.59 5.41 -9.05
C ILE A 194 25.90 6.57 -8.35
N TYR A 195 24.66 6.38 -7.91
CA TYR A 195 23.86 7.38 -7.24
C TYR A 195 23.96 7.19 -5.73
N LEU A 196 24.19 8.27 -5.01
CA LEU A 196 24.27 8.30 -3.56
C LEU A 196 23.27 9.31 -2.99
N PHE A 197 22.71 8.96 -1.83
CA PHE A 197 21.88 9.80 -1.00
C PHE A 197 22.47 9.81 0.41
N ASP A 198 22.81 10.99 0.92
CA ASP A 198 23.48 11.20 2.21
C ASP A 198 24.71 10.28 2.39
N GLY A 199 25.53 10.22 1.32
CA GLY A 199 26.77 9.44 1.28
C GLY A 199 26.60 7.92 1.10
N LYS A 200 25.36 7.40 1.09
CA LYS A 200 25.08 5.97 0.90
C LYS A 200 24.70 5.68 -0.55
N VAL A 201 25.29 4.64 -1.13
CA VAL A 201 24.93 4.18 -2.48
C VAL A 201 23.50 3.65 -2.49
N ILE A 202 22.64 4.23 -3.33
CA ILE A 202 21.24 3.83 -3.49
C ILE A 202 20.99 3.13 -4.83
N ARG A 203 21.86 3.35 -5.84
CA ARG A 203 21.70 2.75 -7.16
C ARG A 203 23.02 2.72 -7.93
N ARG A 204 23.22 1.65 -8.71
CA ARG A 204 24.27 1.53 -9.71
C ARG A 204 23.66 1.18 -11.05
N MET A 205 24.21 1.74 -12.12
CA MET A 205 23.81 1.44 -13.49
C MET A 205 25.02 1.46 -14.42
N ARG A 206 25.01 0.64 -15.47
CA ARG A 206 25.99 0.74 -16.54
C ARG A 206 25.90 2.12 -17.22
N ASN A 207 27.02 2.78 -17.45
CA ASN A 207 27.07 4.02 -18.22
C ASN A 207 27.00 3.71 -19.72
N GLY A 208 25.81 3.83 -20.30
CA GLY A 208 25.58 3.64 -21.73
C GLY A 208 25.50 4.93 -22.54
N ILE A 209 25.37 6.09 -21.89
CA ILE A 209 24.86 7.32 -22.53
C ILE A 209 25.67 8.58 -22.23
N CYS A 210 26.46 8.62 -21.15
CA CYS A 210 27.18 9.82 -20.71
C CYS A 210 28.66 9.73 -21.09
N HIS A 211 29.00 10.09 -22.33
CA HIS A 211 30.36 9.96 -22.91
C HIS A 211 30.99 11.28 -23.37
N GLY A 212 30.41 12.42 -22.99
CA GLY A 212 30.92 13.74 -23.38
C GLY A 212 30.60 14.80 -22.33
N PRO A 213 31.11 16.03 -22.50
CA PRO A 213 30.84 17.14 -21.60
C PRO A 213 29.33 17.35 -21.42
N ALA A 214 28.90 17.50 -20.17
CA ALA A 214 27.49 17.73 -19.84
C ALA A 214 27.37 18.88 -18.82
N PRO A 215 26.45 19.83 -19.02
CA PRO A 215 26.11 20.82 -18.01
C PRO A 215 25.34 20.20 -16.84
N VAL A 216 25.51 20.75 -15.64
CA VAL A 216 24.69 20.41 -14.47
C VAL A 216 23.49 21.36 -14.43
N TRP A 217 22.28 20.78 -14.43
CA TRP A 217 21.03 21.52 -14.28
C TRP A 217 20.40 21.21 -12.92
N LEU A 218 20.02 22.25 -12.19
CA LEU A 218 19.24 22.14 -10.97
C LEU A 218 17.90 22.83 -11.22
N SER A 219 16.81 22.12 -10.95
CA SER A 219 15.46 22.60 -11.20
C SER A 219 14.47 21.92 -10.28
N LEU A 220 13.55 22.71 -9.72
CA LEU A 220 12.33 22.19 -9.11
C LEU A 220 11.35 21.82 -10.21
N ALA A 221 11.44 20.57 -10.67
CA ALA A 221 10.72 20.13 -11.85
C ALA A 221 9.24 19.86 -11.56
N ILE A 222 8.34 20.50 -12.33
CA ILE A 222 6.93 20.13 -12.42
C ILE A 222 6.81 19.09 -13.55
N ILE A 223 6.49 17.86 -13.19
CA ILE A 223 6.42 16.74 -14.15
C ILE A 223 5.12 15.97 -13.98
N LYS A 224 4.44 15.71 -15.10
CA LYS A 224 3.09 15.10 -15.13
C LYS A 224 3.01 13.76 -14.39
N TRP A 225 4.12 13.04 -14.29
CA TRP A 225 4.17 11.74 -13.62
C TRP A 225 4.47 11.83 -12.11
N ALA A 226 4.84 13.01 -11.58
CA ALA A 226 5.16 13.17 -10.16
C ALA A 226 3.95 13.43 -9.26
N GLY A 227 2.80 13.80 -9.83
CA GLY A 227 1.57 14.07 -9.11
C GLY A 227 0.63 14.99 -9.90
N ALA A 228 -0.57 15.21 -9.37
CA ALA A 228 -1.49 16.19 -9.96
C ALA A 228 -0.90 17.61 -9.83
N VAL A 229 -1.00 18.40 -10.90
CA VAL A 229 -0.67 19.83 -10.86
C VAL A 229 -1.88 20.56 -10.29
N THR A 230 -1.76 21.09 -9.09
CA THR A 230 -2.82 21.81 -8.36
C THR A 230 -2.29 23.14 -7.83
N ASP A 231 -3.15 24.03 -7.37
CA ASP A 231 -2.70 25.33 -6.83
C ASP A 231 -1.74 25.22 -5.63
N ALA A 232 -1.65 24.03 -5.00
CA ALA A 232 -0.72 23.76 -3.91
C ALA A 232 0.78 23.83 -4.30
N ILE A 233 1.12 23.84 -5.60
CA ILE A 233 2.50 24.07 -6.06
C ILE A 233 2.90 25.54 -6.09
N ASP A 234 1.94 26.47 -6.01
CA ASP A 234 2.25 27.89 -5.97
C ASP A 234 3.00 28.24 -4.68
N GLY A 235 4.11 28.97 -4.82
CA GLY A 235 5.01 29.32 -3.71
C GLY A 235 5.99 28.22 -3.28
N ALA A 236 6.04 27.05 -3.93
CA ALA A 236 7.05 26.03 -3.64
C ALA A 236 8.45 26.49 -4.10
N SER A 237 9.47 26.22 -3.29
CA SER A 237 10.88 26.55 -3.59
C SER A 237 11.78 25.31 -3.46
N MET A 238 12.96 25.40 -4.09
CA MET A 238 14.08 24.49 -3.87
C MET A 238 15.28 25.32 -3.47
N ASP A 239 15.77 25.07 -2.26
CA ASP A 239 16.94 25.76 -1.73
C ASP A 239 18.19 24.89 -1.94
N VAL A 240 19.26 25.50 -2.42
CA VAL A 240 20.54 24.83 -2.69
C VAL A 240 21.64 25.57 -1.95
N ASP A 241 22.22 24.91 -0.94
CA ASP A 241 23.32 25.48 -0.16
C ASP A 241 24.62 25.50 -0.97
N TYR A 242 24.98 24.37 -1.59
CA TYR A 242 26.18 24.30 -2.42
C TYR A 242 26.08 23.28 -3.56
N VAL A 243 26.94 23.47 -4.57
CA VAL A 243 27.19 22.52 -5.64
C VAL A 243 28.69 22.29 -5.74
N ARG A 244 29.10 21.02 -5.81
CA ARG A 244 30.50 20.66 -6.07
C ARG A 244 30.56 19.74 -7.28
N VAL A 245 31.43 20.08 -8.22
CA VAL A 245 31.76 19.25 -9.39
C VAL A 245 33.28 19.13 -9.44
N TRP A 246 33.78 17.91 -9.44
CA TRP A 246 35.22 17.66 -9.44
C TRP A 246 35.53 16.36 -10.17
N GLN A 247 36.75 16.26 -10.68
CA GLN A 247 37.30 15.07 -11.30
C GLN A 247 38.39 14.51 -10.37
N ARG A 248 38.41 13.19 -10.16
CA ARG A 248 39.54 12.54 -9.47
C ARG A 248 40.81 12.76 -10.29
N LYS A 249 41.94 13.00 -9.62
CA LYS A 249 43.23 13.07 -10.31
C LYS A 249 43.46 11.74 -11.05
N PRO A 250 44.01 11.77 -12.29
CA PRO A 250 44.48 10.55 -12.93
C PRO A 250 45.45 9.84 -11.99
N GLN A 251 45.24 8.53 -11.78
CA GLN A 251 46.24 7.67 -11.15
C GLN A 251 47.36 7.37 -12.14
#